data_AF-A0A3R8N5N1-F1
#
_entry.id   AF-A0A3R8N5N1-F1
#
_cell.length_a   1.000
_cell.length_b   1.000
_cell.length_c   1.000
_cell.angle_alpha   90.00
_cell.angle_beta   90.00
_cell.angle_gamma   90.00
#
_symmetry.space_group_name_H-M   'P 1'
#
loop_
_entity.id
_entity.type
_entity.pdbx_description
1 polymer ?
#
loop_
_entity_poly.entity_id
_entity_poly.type
_entity_poly.pdbx_seq_one_letter_code
_entity_poly.pdbx_strand_id
1 'polypeptide(L)'
;MRASVDVLSPSEAARHLGISTKALRLYEERGLLHPTRSATGWRAYGPDQIRRAAEIVALRSLGFSLKQVERVVSGVADGLEPALGALQTRLESEFDQLSQRLEKISALRRALAQGRVPAVLDLAGLTAAPDTLVAGFNLPWPWGGEWFEARGVRALNYIVGPLGSGKTRLARMLAQHLPGALFIGLDRIERHEETRRAMEADSELRQRVEASLAWLVEDGATEADALVTLVIHLERGRSNMLVIDMIEQGLDEPTQQAVISDLRRRGYARPPLFMLTRSSSILDPAEATPDEAVIFCPANHAPPFMVRITPGAPGYDAMVSCLGSPDVRARTEGMIAMMPRQEKA
;
A
#
# COMPACT_ATOMS: atom_id res chain seq x y z
N MET A 1 40.28 17.37 -8.22
CA MET A 1 39.22 16.34 -8.32
C MET A 1 38.99 15.74 -6.94
N ARG A 2 37.94 16.17 -6.25
CA ARG A 2 37.31 15.44 -5.13
C ARG A 2 35.82 15.71 -5.28
N ALA A 3 35.08 14.73 -5.80
CA ALA A 3 33.64 14.78 -5.77
C ALA A 3 33.23 14.89 -4.29
N SER A 4 32.36 15.85 -3.97
CA SER A 4 31.70 15.87 -2.67
C SER A 4 31.07 14.50 -2.47
N VAL A 5 31.48 13.83 -1.40
CA VAL A 5 30.78 12.63 -0.96
C VAL A 5 29.42 13.14 -0.49
N ASP A 6 28.38 12.89 -1.27
CA ASP A 6 27.02 13.33 -0.92
C ASP A 6 26.59 12.57 0.33
N VAL A 7 26.71 13.24 1.47
CA VAL A 7 26.27 12.73 2.76
C VAL A 7 24.80 13.10 2.91
N LEU A 8 23.94 12.08 3.03
CA LEU A 8 22.51 12.27 3.14
C LEU A 8 22.09 12.47 4.59
N SER A 9 21.11 13.35 4.82
CA SER A 9 20.38 13.44 6.08
C SER A 9 19.50 12.19 6.30
N PRO A 10 18.99 11.94 7.51
CA PRO A 10 18.11 10.79 7.76
C PRO A 10 16.88 10.73 6.85
N SER A 11 16.26 11.88 6.57
CA SER A 11 15.08 11.96 5.71
C SER A 11 15.40 11.71 4.24
N GLU A 12 16.55 12.18 3.76
CA GLU A 12 17.01 11.93 2.40
C GLU A 12 17.43 10.46 2.21
N ALA A 13 18.14 9.89 3.19
CA ALA A 13 18.51 8.48 3.18
C ALA A 13 17.28 7.56 3.20
N ALA A 14 16.29 7.88 4.05
CA ALA A 14 15.04 7.14 4.14
C ALA A 14 14.27 7.13 2.80
N ARG A 15 14.13 8.31 2.17
CA ARG A 15 13.52 8.45 0.84
C ARG A 15 14.31 7.71 -0.25
N HIS A 16 15.64 7.84 -0.23
CA HIS A 16 16.49 7.16 -1.21
C HIS A 16 16.35 5.63 -1.15
N LEU A 17 16.04 5.09 0.03
CA LEU A 17 15.91 3.66 0.29
C LEU A 17 14.44 3.17 0.30
N GLY A 18 13.46 4.06 0.16
CA GLY A 18 12.04 3.71 0.25
C GLY A 18 11.63 3.13 1.61
N ILE A 19 12.20 3.63 2.70
CA ILE A 19 11.89 3.18 4.08
C ILE A 19 11.61 4.36 5.01
N SER A 20 11.13 4.09 6.22
CA SER A 20 10.91 5.14 7.22
C SER A 20 12.20 5.62 7.87
N THR A 21 12.23 6.89 8.31
CA THR A 21 13.36 7.41 9.11
C THR A 21 13.48 6.68 10.45
N LYS A 22 12.37 6.12 10.96
CA LYS A 22 12.35 5.29 12.16
C LYS A 22 12.96 3.91 11.89
N ALA A 23 12.80 3.34 10.70
CA ALA A 23 13.50 2.11 10.31
C ALA A 23 15.01 2.30 10.36
N LEU A 24 15.54 3.42 9.84
CA LEU A 24 16.97 3.72 9.93
C LEU A 24 17.46 3.81 11.38
N ARG A 25 16.69 4.42 12.28
CA ARG A 25 17.00 4.47 13.71
C ARG A 25 16.93 3.09 14.35
N LEU A 26 15.93 2.29 13.99
CA LEU A 26 15.82 0.91 14.46
C LEU A 26 17.01 0.07 14.01
N TYR A 27 17.48 0.23 12.78
CA TYR A 27 18.68 -0.45 12.29
C TYR A 27 19.92 -0.04 13.07
N GLU A 28 20.04 1.23 13.45
CA GLU A 28 21.10 1.71 14.34
C GLU A 28 20.99 1.13 15.75
N GLU A 29 19.80 1.15 16.36
CA GLU A 29 19.53 0.59 17.69
C GLU A 29 19.83 -0.92 17.75
N ARG A 30 19.59 -1.62 16.64
CA ARG A 30 19.92 -3.05 16.47
C ARG A 30 21.37 -3.30 16.07
N GLY A 31 22.20 -2.26 15.95
CA GLY A 31 23.62 -2.38 15.57
C GLY A 31 23.86 -2.81 14.12
N LEU A 32 22.83 -2.78 13.27
CA LEU A 32 22.91 -3.18 11.85
C LEU A 32 23.50 -2.07 10.97
N LEU A 33 23.31 -0.81 11.40
CA LEU A 33 23.73 0.38 10.68
C LEU A 33 24.40 1.38 11.63
N HIS A 34 25.56 1.90 11.25
CA HIS A 34 26.27 2.90 12.04
C HIS A 34 26.36 4.22 11.27
N PRO A 35 25.46 5.19 11.52
CA PRO A 35 25.52 6.49 10.87
C PRO A 35 26.78 7.24 11.29
N THR A 36 27.36 8.00 10.36
CA THR A 36 28.34 9.02 10.74
C THR A 36 27.61 10.18 11.41
N ARG A 37 28.34 11.04 12.13
CA ARG A 37 27.79 12.29 12.67
C ARG A 37 28.44 13.47 11.99
N SER A 38 27.62 14.42 11.57
CA SER A 38 28.07 15.72 11.07
C SER A 38 28.79 16.52 12.16
N ALA A 39 29.47 17.59 11.78
CA ALA A 39 30.16 18.48 12.72
C ALA A 39 29.21 19.09 13.79
N THR A 40 27.92 19.18 13.49
CA THR A 40 26.86 19.67 14.39
C THR A 40 26.18 18.55 15.20
N GLY A 41 26.67 17.31 15.10
CA GLY A 41 26.20 16.16 15.90
C GLY A 41 25.02 15.40 15.31
N TRP A 42 24.48 15.81 14.16
CA TRP A 42 23.36 15.12 13.49
C TRP A 42 23.81 13.88 12.74
N ARG A 43 22.95 12.84 12.70
CA ARG A 43 23.14 11.62 11.91
C ARG A 43 23.30 11.95 10.43
N ALA A 44 24.28 11.32 9.80
CA ALA A 44 24.66 11.57 8.43
C ALA A 44 25.06 10.23 7.76
N TYR A 45 24.54 9.98 6.56
CA TYR A 45 24.69 8.71 5.86
C TYR A 45 25.53 8.94 4.60
N GLY A 46 26.80 8.53 4.66
CA GLY A 46 27.67 8.51 3.49
C GLY A 46 27.44 7.25 2.62
N PRO A 47 28.18 7.11 1.52
CA PRO A 47 28.02 6.00 0.58
C PRO A 47 28.09 4.61 1.20
N ASP A 48 28.97 4.41 2.19
CA ASP A 48 29.08 3.11 2.86
C ASP A 48 27.87 2.80 3.76
N GLN A 49 27.34 3.82 4.45
CA GLN A 49 26.11 3.66 5.23
C GLN A 49 24.90 3.43 4.32
N ILE A 50 24.82 4.13 3.19
CA ILE A 50 23.75 3.91 2.20
C ILE A 50 23.85 2.51 1.59
N ARG A 51 25.05 2.05 1.22
CA ARG A 51 25.27 0.68 0.73
C ARG A 51 24.79 -0.35 1.77
N ARG A 52 25.19 -0.17 3.04
CA ARG A 52 24.79 -1.08 4.12
C ARG A 52 23.28 -1.07 4.37
N ALA A 53 22.67 0.10 4.38
CA ALA A 53 21.23 0.21 4.53
C ALA A 53 20.49 -0.40 3.33
N ALA A 54 21.00 -0.24 2.10
CA ALA A 54 20.45 -0.88 0.91
C ALA A 54 20.54 -2.41 0.97
N GLU A 55 21.63 -2.99 1.50
CA GLU A 55 21.74 -4.43 1.75
C GLU A 55 20.65 -4.91 2.73
N ILE A 56 20.45 -4.19 3.83
CA ILE A 56 19.40 -4.49 4.81
C ILE A 56 18.03 -4.44 4.13
N VAL A 57 17.74 -3.36 3.40
CA VAL A 57 16.47 -3.18 2.67
C VAL A 57 16.25 -4.26 1.62
N ALA A 58 17.29 -4.67 0.89
CA ALA A 58 17.21 -5.75 -0.09
C ALA A 58 16.84 -7.07 0.58
N LEU A 59 17.51 -7.44 1.69
CA LEU A 59 17.17 -8.66 2.43
C LEU A 59 15.76 -8.58 3.04
N ARG A 60 15.35 -7.43 3.56
CA ARG A 60 13.97 -7.19 4.00
C ARG A 60 12.98 -7.38 2.85
N SER A 61 13.27 -6.85 1.67
CA SER A 61 12.41 -6.98 0.48
C SER A 61 12.28 -8.43 0.00
N LEU A 62 13.31 -9.25 0.24
CA LEU A 62 13.29 -10.69 -0.01
C LEU A 62 12.48 -11.47 1.05
N GLY A 63 12.01 -10.84 2.13
CA GLY A 63 11.20 -11.50 3.15
C GLY A 63 11.99 -11.97 4.39
N PHE A 64 13.22 -11.51 4.59
CA PHE A 64 13.98 -11.79 5.80
C PHE A 64 13.53 -10.90 6.97
N SER A 65 13.28 -11.49 8.15
CA SER A 65 13.11 -10.75 9.41
C SER A 65 14.39 -9.99 9.77
N LEU A 66 14.31 -8.92 10.56
CA LEU A 66 15.52 -8.19 10.98
C LEU A 66 16.51 -9.06 11.74
N LYS A 67 16.02 -10.04 12.51
CA LYS A 67 16.86 -11.02 13.20
C LYS A 67 17.64 -11.92 12.22
N GLN A 68 17.02 -12.29 11.09
CA GLN A 68 17.73 -13.02 10.05
C GLN A 68 18.72 -12.11 9.33
N VAL A 69 18.32 -10.87 9.02
CA VAL A 69 19.24 -9.87 8.46
C VAL A 69 20.47 -9.69 9.34
N GLU A 70 20.31 -9.58 10.66
CA GLU A 70 21.41 -9.48 11.62
C GLU A 70 22.43 -10.61 11.48
N ARG A 71 21.97 -11.86 11.36
CA ARG A 71 22.85 -13.03 11.17
C ARG A 71 23.61 -12.98 9.85
N VAL A 72 22.95 -12.54 8.78
CA VAL A 72 23.54 -12.39 7.45
C VAL A 72 24.60 -11.29 7.46
N VAL A 73 24.24 -10.13 8.01
CA VAL A 73 25.04 -8.90 8.11
C VAL A 73 26.25 -9.07 9.03
N SER A 74 26.14 -9.89 10.08
CA SER A 74 27.24 -10.21 11.01
C SER A 74 28.21 -11.28 10.50
N GLY A 75 28.01 -11.80 9.28
CA GLY A 75 28.92 -12.76 8.67
C GLY A 75 28.81 -14.18 9.22
N VAL A 76 27.72 -14.51 9.92
CA VAL A 76 27.39 -15.90 10.26
C VAL A 76 26.88 -16.57 8.99
N ALA A 77 27.81 -17.02 8.14
CA ALA A 77 27.53 -17.67 6.86
C ALA A 77 26.59 -18.89 7.01
N ASP A 78 26.66 -19.56 8.17
CA ASP A 78 25.83 -20.72 8.51
C ASP A 78 24.32 -20.42 8.61
N GLY A 79 23.92 -19.14 8.64
CA GLY A 79 22.51 -18.74 8.71
C GLY A 79 21.90 -18.22 7.41
N LEU A 80 22.72 -17.82 6.42
CA LEU A 80 22.23 -17.21 5.18
C LEU A 80 21.71 -18.28 4.20
N GLU A 81 22.46 -19.36 3.99
CA GLU A 81 22.07 -20.43 3.06
C GLU A 81 20.74 -21.08 3.50
N PRO A 82 20.54 -21.48 4.79
CA PRO A 82 19.27 -22.10 5.17
C PRO A 82 18.08 -21.14 5.08
N ALA A 83 18.32 -19.84 5.33
CA ALA A 83 17.28 -18.83 5.21
C ALA A 83 16.92 -18.53 3.74
N LEU A 84 17.91 -18.50 2.85
CA LEU A 84 17.69 -18.43 1.39
C LEU A 84 16.99 -19.69 0.88
N GLY A 85 17.38 -20.88 1.34
CA GLY A 85 16.74 -22.15 0.97
C GLY A 85 15.28 -22.22 1.43
N ALA A 86 14.98 -21.77 2.65
CA ALA A 86 13.61 -21.68 3.14
C ALA A 86 12.77 -20.66 2.33
N LEU A 87 13.35 -19.50 2.00
CA LEU A 87 12.70 -18.51 1.15
C LEU A 87 12.46 -19.06 -0.26
N GLN A 88 13.47 -19.68 -0.86
CA GLN A 88 13.39 -20.30 -2.18
C GLN A 88 12.28 -21.35 -2.21
N THR A 89 12.25 -22.27 -1.24
CA THR A 89 11.20 -23.31 -1.13
C THR A 89 9.81 -22.68 -1.04
N ARG A 90 9.66 -21.59 -0.28
CA ARG A 90 8.39 -20.87 -0.18
C ARG A 90 8.01 -20.22 -1.52
N LEU A 91 8.93 -19.53 -2.19
CA LEU A 91 8.69 -18.89 -3.47
C LEU A 91 8.39 -19.90 -4.58
N GLU A 92 9.06 -21.05 -4.58
CA GLU A 92 8.78 -22.17 -5.48
C GLU A 92 7.37 -22.73 -5.25
N SER A 93 6.95 -22.90 -4.00
CA SER A 93 5.58 -23.29 -3.67
C SER A 93 4.54 -22.26 -4.13
N GLU A 94 4.82 -20.96 -3.94
CA GLU A 94 3.98 -19.87 -4.46
C GLU A 94 3.93 -19.89 -5.99
N PHE A 95 5.06 -20.14 -6.67
CA PHE A 95 5.15 -20.28 -8.11
C PHE A 95 4.38 -21.48 -8.65
N ASP A 96 4.44 -22.62 -7.98
CA ASP A 96 3.67 -23.82 -8.35
C ASP A 96 2.17 -23.55 -8.26
N GLN A 97 1.74 -22.87 -7.20
CA GLN A 97 0.33 -22.46 -7.06
C GLN A 97 -0.08 -21.48 -8.17
N LEU A 98 0.77 -20.52 -8.52
CA LEU A 98 0.53 -19.60 -9.64
C LEU A 98 0.49 -20.33 -10.98
N SER A 99 1.38 -21.31 -11.19
CA SER A 99 1.44 -22.13 -12.40
C SER A 99 0.17 -22.98 -12.55
N GLN A 100 -0.29 -23.61 -11.47
CA GLN A 100 -1.57 -24.34 -11.46
C GLN A 100 -2.76 -23.42 -11.77
N ARG A 101 -2.73 -22.16 -11.28
CA ARG A 101 -3.73 -21.16 -11.68
C ARG A 101 -3.62 -20.86 -13.17
N LEU A 102 -2.42 -20.59 -13.70
CA LEU A 102 -2.12 -20.37 -15.13
C LEU A 102 -2.63 -21.50 -16.04
N GLU A 103 -2.48 -22.75 -15.61
CA GLU A 103 -3.01 -23.92 -16.32
C GLU A 103 -4.53 -23.95 -16.35
N LYS A 104 -5.19 -23.65 -15.23
CA LYS A 104 -6.65 -23.52 -15.16
C LYS A 104 -7.13 -22.40 -16.11
N ILE A 105 -6.46 -21.25 -16.14
CA ILE A 105 -6.74 -20.16 -17.10
C ILE A 105 -6.70 -20.68 -18.53
N SER A 106 -5.62 -21.40 -18.87
CA SER A 106 -5.36 -21.89 -20.22
C SER A 106 -6.35 -22.97 -20.64
N ALA A 107 -6.79 -23.81 -19.70
CA ALA A 107 -7.86 -24.78 -19.92
C ALA A 107 -9.20 -24.09 -20.22
N LEU A 108 -9.53 -23.03 -19.47
CA LEU A 108 -10.76 -22.27 -19.67
C LEU A 108 -10.79 -21.52 -20.99
N ARG A 109 -9.67 -20.89 -21.38
CA ARG A 109 -9.52 -20.26 -22.70
C ARG A 109 -9.72 -21.25 -23.84
N ARG A 110 -9.19 -22.47 -23.72
CA ARG A 110 -9.39 -23.54 -24.71
C ARG A 110 -10.84 -24.02 -24.76
N ALA A 111 -11.49 -24.17 -23.61
CA ALA A 111 -12.91 -24.56 -23.53
C ALA A 111 -13.82 -23.53 -24.23
N LEU A 112 -13.57 -22.23 -23.98
CA LEU A 112 -14.28 -21.13 -24.64
C LEU A 112 -14.05 -21.11 -26.16
N ALA A 113 -12.81 -21.30 -26.61
CA ALA A 113 -12.50 -21.39 -28.05
C ALA A 113 -13.19 -22.56 -28.76
N GLN A 114 -13.58 -23.60 -28.00
CA GLN A 114 -14.33 -24.76 -28.48
C GLN A 114 -15.85 -24.63 -28.32
N GLY A 115 -16.36 -23.45 -27.93
CA GLY A 115 -17.79 -23.20 -27.75
C GLY A 115 -18.41 -23.80 -26.49
N ARG A 116 -17.59 -24.29 -25.53
CA ARG A 116 -18.08 -24.77 -24.22
C ARG A 116 -18.08 -23.60 -23.24
N VAL A 117 -19.20 -23.39 -22.55
CA VAL A 117 -19.31 -22.39 -21.48
C VAL A 117 -18.79 -23.00 -20.18
N PRO A 118 -17.70 -22.49 -19.59
CA PRO A 118 -17.22 -22.97 -18.30
C PRO A 118 -18.21 -22.67 -17.17
N ALA A 119 -18.20 -23.48 -16.12
CA ALA A 119 -19.04 -23.23 -14.95
C ALA A 119 -18.59 -21.94 -14.24
N VAL A 120 -19.53 -21.22 -13.62
CA VAL A 120 -19.29 -19.92 -12.94
C VAL A 120 -18.16 -19.99 -11.89
N LEU A 121 -17.94 -21.16 -11.29
CA LEU A 121 -16.87 -21.41 -10.30
C LEU A 121 -15.46 -21.37 -10.92
N ASP A 122 -15.31 -21.60 -12.22
CA ASP A 122 -14.00 -21.64 -12.89
C ASP A 122 -13.47 -20.24 -13.26
N LEU A 123 -14.35 -19.25 -13.37
CA LEU A 123 -14.03 -17.90 -13.88
C LEU A 123 -13.48 -16.95 -12.80
N ALA A 124 -13.64 -17.27 -11.52
CA ALA A 124 -13.30 -16.37 -10.41
C ALA A 124 -11.79 -16.15 -10.17
N GLY A 125 -10.91 -16.89 -10.87
CA GLY A 125 -9.46 -16.90 -10.59
C GLY A 125 -8.55 -16.16 -11.58
N LEU A 126 -9.08 -15.37 -12.51
CA LEU A 126 -8.36 -14.88 -13.71
C LEU A 126 -8.46 -13.35 -13.86
N THR A 127 -7.47 -12.58 -13.40
CA THR A 127 -7.41 -11.11 -13.61
C THR A 127 -6.03 -10.72 -14.15
N ALA A 128 -5.81 -9.71 -14.99
CA ALA A 128 -6.63 -8.90 -15.91
C ALA A 128 -5.63 -8.17 -16.86
N ALA A 129 -6.03 -7.85 -18.09
CA ALA A 129 -5.21 -7.03 -19.00
C ALA A 129 -5.24 -5.55 -18.58
N PRO A 130 -4.24 -4.71 -18.93
CA PRO A 130 -4.14 -3.33 -18.48
C PRO A 130 -5.26 -2.37 -18.90
N ASP A 131 -6.21 -2.78 -19.76
CA ASP A 131 -7.39 -2.00 -20.16
C ASP A 131 -8.73 -2.70 -19.86
N THR A 132 -8.71 -3.78 -19.06
CA THR A 132 -9.93 -4.46 -18.66
C THR A 132 -10.82 -3.53 -17.82
N LEU A 133 -12.08 -3.40 -18.22
CA LEU A 133 -13.13 -2.78 -17.43
C LEU A 133 -13.44 -3.70 -16.23
N VAL A 134 -13.21 -3.20 -15.02
CA VAL A 134 -13.47 -3.95 -13.79
C VAL A 134 -14.82 -3.58 -13.19
N ALA A 135 -15.24 -2.32 -13.33
CA ALA A 135 -16.58 -1.85 -12.98
C ALA A 135 -16.94 -0.60 -13.79
N GLY A 136 -18.23 -0.41 -14.07
CA GLY A 136 -18.78 0.80 -14.65
C GLY A 136 -20.13 1.14 -14.00
N PHE A 137 -20.35 2.42 -13.71
CA PHE A 137 -21.57 2.89 -13.04
C PHE A 137 -21.81 4.38 -13.25
N ASN A 138 -23.06 4.81 -13.09
CA ASN A 138 -23.41 6.24 -13.06
C ASN A 138 -22.98 6.86 -11.73
N LEU A 139 -22.26 7.97 -11.81
CA LEU A 139 -21.76 8.69 -10.65
C LEU A 139 -22.90 9.40 -9.91
N PRO A 140 -22.99 9.28 -8.58
CA PRO A 140 -23.97 10.02 -7.80
C PRO A 140 -23.59 11.51 -7.73
N TRP A 141 -24.38 12.31 -7.01
CA TRP A 141 -23.95 13.65 -6.61
C TRP A 141 -22.56 13.60 -5.92
N PRO A 142 -21.59 14.47 -6.28
CA PRO A 142 -21.75 15.75 -6.99
C PRO A 142 -21.59 15.72 -8.53
N TRP A 143 -21.48 14.54 -9.15
CA TRP A 143 -21.11 14.42 -10.58
C TRP A 143 -22.27 14.28 -11.55
N GLY A 144 -23.50 14.63 -11.12
CA GLY A 144 -24.63 14.78 -12.04
C GLY A 144 -25.08 13.53 -12.81
N GLY A 145 -24.71 12.31 -12.40
CA GLY A 145 -25.11 11.08 -13.09
C GLY A 145 -24.18 10.62 -14.21
N GLU A 146 -23.03 11.29 -14.42
CA GLU A 146 -22.10 10.91 -15.49
C GLU A 146 -21.57 9.49 -15.35
N TRP A 147 -21.31 8.82 -16.47
CA TRP A 147 -20.79 7.45 -16.49
C TRP A 147 -19.32 7.41 -16.11
N PHE A 148 -18.97 6.53 -15.17
CA PHE A 148 -17.59 6.30 -14.75
C PHE A 148 -17.19 4.84 -14.97
N GLU A 149 -15.93 4.65 -15.36
CA GLU A 149 -15.35 3.34 -15.63
C GLU A 149 -14.04 3.15 -14.86
N ALA A 150 -14.02 2.13 -14.00
CA ALA A 150 -12.81 1.63 -13.37
C ALA A 150 -12.08 0.70 -14.36
N ARG A 151 -11.17 1.28 -15.15
CA ARG A 151 -10.28 0.56 -16.07
C ARG A 151 -8.84 0.59 -15.58
N GLY A 152 -8.05 -0.39 -16.03
CA GLY A 152 -6.61 -0.42 -15.76
C GLY A 152 -6.27 -0.47 -14.28
N VAL A 153 -7.11 -1.14 -13.50
CA VAL A 153 -6.93 -1.39 -12.07
C VAL A 153 -5.61 -2.11 -11.85
N ARG A 154 -4.77 -1.56 -10.99
CA ARG A 154 -3.45 -2.12 -10.63
C ARG A 154 -3.50 -2.83 -9.29
N ALA A 155 -2.37 -3.33 -8.79
CA ALA A 155 -2.32 -3.94 -7.47
C ALA A 155 -2.73 -2.92 -6.39
N LEU A 156 -2.23 -1.68 -6.50
CA LEU A 156 -2.55 -0.58 -5.61
C LEU A 156 -3.22 0.56 -6.39
N ASN A 157 -4.40 0.98 -5.94
CA ASN A 157 -5.20 2.02 -6.59
C ASN A 157 -5.53 3.11 -5.58
N TYR A 158 -5.01 4.31 -5.79
CA TYR A 158 -5.23 5.44 -4.90
C TYR A 158 -6.40 6.27 -5.38
N ILE A 159 -7.24 6.71 -4.46
CA ILE A 159 -8.32 7.67 -4.73
C ILE A 159 -7.94 8.98 -4.04
N VAL A 160 -7.61 10.00 -4.86
CA VAL A 160 -7.02 11.27 -4.40
C VAL A 160 -7.93 12.43 -4.80
N GLY A 161 -8.00 13.45 -3.96
CA GLY A 161 -8.68 14.70 -4.30
C GLY A 161 -8.84 15.64 -3.10
N PRO A 162 -9.19 16.90 -3.31
CA PRO A 162 -9.34 17.89 -2.25
C PRO A 162 -10.54 17.59 -1.34
N LEU A 163 -10.62 18.27 -0.19
CA LEU A 163 -11.80 18.18 0.68
C LEU A 163 -13.07 18.54 -0.11
N GLY A 164 -14.15 17.78 0.10
CA GLY A 164 -15.43 18.03 -0.58
C GLY A 164 -15.51 17.59 -2.04
N SER A 165 -14.47 16.98 -2.64
CA SER A 165 -14.50 16.52 -4.03
C SER A 165 -15.41 15.31 -4.31
N GLY A 166 -15.98 14.71 -3.26
CA GLY A 166 -16.82 13.52 -3.38
C GLY A 166 -16.08 12.18 -3.31
N LYS A 167 -14.73 12.16 -3.21
CA LYS A 167 -13.92 10.93 -3.19
C LYS A 167 -14.44 9.78 -2.31
N THR A 168 -14.92 10.04 -1.08
CA THR A 168 -15.51 8.99 -0.21
C THR A 168 -16.79 8.40 -0.79
N ARG A 169 -17.61 9.18 -1.53
CA ARG A 169 -18.75 8.64 -2.27
C ARG A 169 -18.29 7.76 -3.43
N LEU A 170 -17.28 8.17 -4.17
CA LEU A 170 -16.70 7.34 -5.23
C LEU A 170 -16.19 6.00 -4.66
N ALA A 171 -15.50 6.04 -3.53
CA ALA A 171 -15.02 4.86 -2.82
C ALA A 171 -16.14 3.85 -2.51
N ARG A 172 -17.27 4.36 -1.98
CA ARG A 172 -18.44 3.53 -1.68
C ARG A 172 -19.07 2.98 -2.95
N MET A 173 -19.16 3.76 -4.01
CA MET A 173 -19.66 3.31 -5.31
C MET A 173 -18.79 2.20 -5.90
N LEU A 174 -17.46 2.36 -5.84
CA LEU A 174 -16.51 1.33 -6.24
C LEU A 174 -16.73 0.04 -5.45
N ALA A 175 -16.83 0.10 -4.13
CA ALA A 175 -17.07 -1.09 -3.31
C ALA A 175 -18.40 -1.79 -3.63
N GLN A 176 -19.43 -1.06 -4.05
CA GLN A 176 -20.72 -1.63 -4.43
C GLN A 176 -20.73 -2.31 -5.80
N HIS A 177 -19.87 -1.85 -6.73
CA HIS A 177 -19.87 -2.31 -8.12
C HIS A 177 -18.69 -3.23 -8.45
N LEU A 178 -17.64 -3.23 -7.62
CA LEU A 178 -16.51 -4.14 -7.77
C LEU A 178 -16.88 -5.55 -7.24
N PRO A 179 -16.53 -6.62 -7.96
CA PRO A 179 -16.91 -7.98 -7.57
C PRO A 179 -16.37 -8.38 -6.19
N GLY A 180 -17.27 -8.66 -5.24
CA GLY A 180 -16.90 -9.11 -3.90
C GLY A 180 -16.14 -8.07 -3.07
N ALA A 181 -16.17 -6.80 -3.46
CA ALA A 181 -15.43 -5.75 -2.78
C ALA A 181 -16.07 -5.37 -1.44
N LEU A 182 -15.23 -5.02 -0.46
CA LEU A 182 -15.65 -4.55 0.85
C LEU A 182 -15.16 -3.14 1.10
N PHE A 183 -16.07 -2.26 1.52
CA PHE A 183 -15.72 -0.91 1.97
C PHE A 183 -15.33 -0.93 3.46
N ILE A 184 -14.15 -0.40 3.78
CA ILE A 184 -13.62 -0.31 5.13
C ILE A 184 -13.46 1.17 5.50
N GLY A 185 -14.31 1.66 6.41
CA GLY A 185 -14.18 3.00 6.98
C GLY A 185 -13.35 2.97 8.27
N LEU A 186 -12.16 3.57 8.24
CA LEU A 186 -11.27 3.66 9.41
C LEU A 186 -11.61 4.86 10.33
N ASP A 187 -12.56 5.71 9.92
CA ASP A 187 -13.03 6.90 10.63
C ASP A 187 -13.88 6.59 11.87
N ARG A 188 -14.36 5.36 12.01
CA ARG A 188 -15.22 4.94 13.12
C ARG A 188 -14.40 4.33 14.26
N ILE A 189 -13.90 5.22 15.10
CA ILE A 189 -13.19 4.97 16.37
C ILE A 189 -14.00 4.06 17.35
N GLU A 190 -15.26 3.74 17.05
CA GLU A 190 -16.15 2.96 17.91
C GLU A 190 -15.98 1.43 17.85
N ARG A 191 -15.18 0.86 16.92
CA ARG A 191 -15.12 -0.61 16.72
C ARG A 191 -13.74 -1.26 16.81
N HIS A 192 -12.73 -0.56 17.33
CA HIS A 192 -11.38 -1.13 17.51
C HIS A 192 -11.41 -2.37 18.42
N GLU A 193 -12.11 -2.28 19.56
CA GLU A 193 -12.23 -3.41 20.48
C GLU A 193 -13.01 -4.58 19.90
N GLU A 194 -14.14 -4.33 19.22
CA GLU A 194 -14.92 -5.40 18.57
C GLU A 194 -14.10 -6.13 17.50
N THR A 195 -13.36 -5.35 16.70
CA THR A 195 -12.50 -5.88 15.63
C THR A 195 -11.38 -6.72 16.21
N ARG A 196 -10.75 -6.26 17.30
CA ARG A 196 -9.71 -6.99 18.04
C ARG A 196 -10.27 -8.27 18.66
N ARG A 197 -11.38 -8.22 19.39
CA ARG A 197 -12.02 -9.41 20.00
C ARG A 197 -12.38 -10.47 18.94
N ALA A 198 -12.91 -10.04 17.81
CA ALA A 198 -13.24 -10.94 16.71
C ALA A 198 -12.00 -11.53 16.02
N MET A 199 -10.84 -10.87 16.10
CA MET A 199 -9.56 -11.43 15.66
C MET A 199 -9.01 -12.42 16.70
N GLU A 200 -9.09 -12.10 17.99
CA GLU A 200 -8.61 -12.97 19.07
C GLU A 200 -9.34 -14.32 19.15
N ALA A 201 -10.60 -14.36 18.70
CA ALA A 201 -11.41 -15.57 18.61
C ALA A 201 -11.00 -16.52 17.45
N ASP A 202 -10.22 -16.05 16.47
CA ASP A 202 -9.75 -16.81 15.32
C ASP A 202 -8.23 -16.97 15.41
N SER A 203 -7.77 -18.16 15.81
CA SER A 203 -6.35 -18.43 16.06
C SER A 203 -5.47 -18.26 14.81
N GLU A 204 -5.98 -18.63 13.64
CA GLU A 204 -5.22 -18.50 12.39
C GLU A 204 -5.13 -17.03 11.96
N LEU A 205 -6.24 -16.29 12.03
CA LEU A 205 -6.24 -14.86 11.74
C LEU A 205 -5.33 -14.11 12.71
N ARG A 206 -5.40 -14.45 14.00
CA ARG A 206 -4.53 -13.87 15.03
C ARG A 206 -3.05 -14.07 14.69
N GLN A 207 -2.63 -15.29 14.38
CA GLN A 207 -1.23 -15.57 14.01
C GLN A 207 -0.79 -14.75 12.78
N ARG A 208 -1.65 -14.63 11.75
CA ARG A 208 -1.34 -13.83 10.55
C ARG A 208 -1.23 -12.34 10.85
N VAL A 209 -2.10 -11.81 11.72
CA VAL A 209 -2.10 -10.41 12.15
C VAL A 209 -0.86 -10.11 12.99
N GLU A 210 -0.55 -10.95 13.98
CA GLU A 210 0.65 -10.82 14.81
C GLU A 210 1.93 -10.87 13.97
N ALA A 211 2.02 -11.78 13.00
CA ALA A 211 3.16 -11.84 12.08
C ALA A 211 3.29 -10.58 11.20
N SER A 212 2.16 -10.06 10.68
CA SER A 212 2.16 -8.84 9.87
C SER A 212 2.54 -7.60 10.69
N LEU A 213 2.05 -7.51 11.93
CA LEU A 213 2.39 -6.41 12.85
C LEU A 213 3.86 -6.44 13.24
N ALA A 214 4.40 -7.61 13.61
CA ALA A 214 5.82 -7.76 13.91
C ALA A 214 6.69 -7.30 12.73
N TRP A 215 6.30 -7.66 11.51
CA TRP A 215 6.99 -7.23 10.30
C TRP A 215 6.96 -5.71 10.11
N LEU A 216 5.80 -5.07 10.28
CA LEU A 216 5.64 -3.62 10.14
C LEU A 216 6.43 -2.87 11.21
N VAL A 217 6.46 -3.36 12.45
CA VAL A 217 7.27 -2.79 13.54
C VAL A 217 8.77 -2.87 13.21
N GLU A 218 9.22 -3.97 12.61
CA GLU A 218 10.60 -4.08 12.10
C GLU A 218 10.92 -3.11 10.94
N ASP A 219 9.91 -2.56 10.26
CA ASP A 219 10.04 -1.49 9.26
C ASP A 219 9.78 -0.09 9.86
N GLY A 220 9.74 0.02 11.19
CA GLY A 220 9.64 1.29 11.91
C GLY A 220 8.22 1.73 12.23
N ALA A 221 7.19 0.91 11.99
CA ALA A 221 5.83 1.22 12.42
C ALA A 221 5.72 1.38 13.94
N THR A 222 4.79 2.21 14.39
CA THR A 222 4.37 2.33 15.79
C THR A 222 3.14 1.46 15.99
N GLU A 223 3.18 0.59 16.99
CA GLU A 223 2.02 -0.22 17.32
C GLU A 223 0.95 0.66 17.97
N ALA A 224 -0.17 0.84 17.25
CA ALA A 224 -1.31 1.64 17.67
C ALA A 224 -2.61 0.93 17.24
N ASP A 225 -3.73 1.22 17.90
CA ASP A 225 -5.02 0.57 17.61
C ASP A 225 -5.48 0.74 16.15
N ALA A 226 -5.16 1.89 15.55
CA ALA A 226 -5.40 2.17 14.13
C ALA A 226 -4.64 1.20 13.21
N LEU A 227 -3.35 0.95 13.49
CA LEU A 227 -2.53 0.01 12.73
C LEU A 227 -3.06 -1.42 12.88
N VAL A 228 -3.36 -1.83 14.12
CA VAL A 228 -3.90 -3.17 14.40
C VAL A 228 -5.21 -3.38 13.64
N THR A 229 -6.10 -2.39 13.65
CA THR A 229 -7.39 -2.45 12.94
C THR A 229 -7.19 -2.57 11.42
N LEU A 230 -6.30 -1.75 10.85
CA LEU A 230 -5.96 -1.82 9.43
C LEU A 230 -5.43 -3.21 9.06
N VAL A 231 -4.47 -3.75 9.81
CA VAL A 231 -3.89 -5.06 9.55
C VAL A 231 -4.94 -6.17 9.67
N ILE A 232 -5.85 -6.12 10.65
CA ILE A 232 -6.94 -7.10 10.75
C ILE A 232 -7.80 -7.10 9.48
N HIS A 233 -8.15 -5.93 8.94
CA HIS A 233 -8.92 -5.85 7.70
C HIS A 233 -8.15 -6.36 6.48
N LEU A 234 -6.85 -6.02 6.36
CA LEU A 234 -5.99 -6.51 5.28
C LEU A 234 -5.83 -8.04 5.33
N GLU A 235 -5.78 -8.64 6.52
CA GLU A 235 -5.60 -10.08 6.70
C GLU A 235 -6.90 -10.87 6.55
N ARG A 236 -8.06 -10.29 6.91
CA ARG A 236 -9.38 -10.86 6.61
C ARG A 236 -9.72 -10.79 5.13
N GLY A 237 -9.36 -9.68 4.48
CA GLY A 237 -9.68 -9.42 3.08
C GLY A 237 -8.71 -10.04 2.07
N ARG A 238 -7.94 -11.08 2.41
CA ARG A 238 -6.95 -11.68 1.49
C ARG A 238 -7.54 -12.20 0.18
N SER A 239 -8.83 -12.54 0.16
CA SER A 239 -9.54 -13.06 -1.01
C SER A 239 -10.52 -12.07 -1.63
N ASN A 240 -10.69 -10.89 -1.04
CA ASN A 240 -11.67 -9.90 -1.47
C ASN A 240 -10.97 -8.61 -1.88
N MET A 241 -11.53 -7.90 -2.84
CA MET A 241 -11.09 -6.53 -3.11
C MET A 241 -11.47 -5.65 -1.91
N LEU A 242 -10.58 -4.75 -1.51
CA LEU A 242 -10.84 -3.83 -0.42
C LEU A 242 -10.86 -2.40 -0.95
N VAL A 243 -11.80 -1.60 -0.45
CA VAL A 243 -11.81 -0.15 -0.62
C VAL A 243 -11.69 0.49 0.75
N ILE A 244 -10.50 0.99 1.08
CA ILE A 244 -10.18 1.54 2.39
C ILE A 244 -10.33 3.07 2.35
N ASP A 245 -11.16 3.60 3.24
CA ASP A 245 -11.28 5.05 3.44
C ASP A 245 -10.13 5.55 4.31
N MET A 246 -9.36 6.52 3.79
CA MET A 246 -8.25 7.19 4.47
C MET A 246 -7.29 6.19 5.16
N ILE A 247 -6.49 5.48 4.38
CA ILE A 247 -5.60 4.41 4.89
C ILE A 247 -4.63 4.89 5.99
N GLU A 248 -4.24 6.16 5.94
CA GLU A 248 -3.38 6.81 6.92
C GLU A 248 -4.07 7.21 8.25
N GLN A 249 -5.38 7.01 8.39
CA GLN A 249 -6.13 7.51 9.55
C GLN A 249 -5.58 6.94 10.87
N GLY A 250 -5.19 7.83 11.79
CA GLY A 250 -4.64 7.44 13.08
C GLY A 250 -3.22 6.85 13.04
N LEU A 251 -2.53 6.93 11.90
CA LEU A 251 -1.15 6.44 11.73
C LEU A 251 -0.16 7.61 11.74
N ASP A 252 0.93 7.49 12.51
CA ASP A 252 2.06 8.42 12.41
C ASP A 252 2.82 8.26 11.08
N GLU A 253 3.66 9.25 10.73
CA GLU A 253 4.40 9.23 9.46
C GLU A 253 5.23 7.95 9.24
N PRO A 254 6.04 7.48 10.21
CA PRO A 254 6.79 6.24 10.03
C PRO A 254 5.90 5.02 9.81
N THR A 255 4.75 4.95 10.47
CA THR A 255 3.79 3.86 10.29
C THR A 255 3.16 3.88 8.91
N GLN A 256 2.82 5.06 8.39
CA GLN A 256 2.33 5.21 7.01
C GLN A 256 3.36 4.69 6.00
N GLN A 257 4.63 5.10 6.15
CA GLN A 257 5.74 4.65 5.29
C GLN A 257 5.95 3.13 5.36
N ALA A 258 5.91 2.55 6.57
CA ALA A 258 6.03 1.10 6.76
C ALA A 258 4.87 0.35 6.10
N VAL A 259 3.63 0.83 6.26
CA VAL A 259 2.44 0.24 5.65
C VAL A 259 2.53 0.25 4.13
N ILE A 260 2.85 1.40 3.50
CA ILE A 260 2.89 1.43 2.04
C ILE A 260 4.04 0.57 1.48
N SER A 261 5.20 0.58 2.12
CA SER A 261 6.32 -0.28 1.75
C SER A 261 5.92 -1.75 1.79
N ASP A 262 5.16 -2.15 2.81
CA ASP A 262 4.65 -3.50 2.94
C ASP A 262 3.62 -3.86 1.86
N LEU A 263 2.68 -2.96 1.57
CA LEU A 263 1.69 -3.16 0.51
C LEU A 263 2.34 -3.31 -0.87
N ARG A 264 3.38 -2.51 -1.17
CA ARG A 264 4.15 -2.62 -2.41
C ARG A 264 4.85 -3.98 -2.54
N ARG A 265 5.42 -4.50 -1.44
CA ARG A 265 6.07 -5.82 -1.42
C ARG A 265 5.09 -6.99 -1.61
N ARG A 266 3.86 -6.88 -1.11
CA ARG A 266 2.84 -7.94 -1.25
C ARG A 266 2.48 -8.22 -2.72
N GLY A 267 2.71 -7.28 -3.64
CA GLY A 267 2.61 -7.47 -5.09
C GLY A 267 1.26 -8.04 -5.56
N TYR A 268 1.29 -8.76 -6.68
CA TYR A 268 0.13 -9.38 -7.35
C TYR A 268 -0.49 -10.57 -6.61
N ALA A 269 0.06 -10.97 -5.46
CA ALA A 269 -0.40 -12.16 -4.72
C ALA A 269 -1.77 -11.95 -4.04
N ARG A 270 -2.29 -10.71 -4.02
CA ARG A 270 -3.58 -10.34 -3.43
C ARG A 270 -4.49 -9.65 -4.45
N PRO A 271 -5.82 -9.67 -4.24
CA PRO A 271 -6.75 -8.86 -5.00
C PRO A 271 -6.36 -7.37 -4.98
N PRO A 272 -6.70 -6.61 -6.03
CA PRO A 272 -6.45 -5.17 -6.06
C PRO A 272 -6.99 -4.45 -4.83
N LEU A 273 -6.18 -3.56 -4.28
CA LEU A 273 -6.52 -2.69 -3.16
C LEU A 273 -6.84 -1.29 -3.68
N PHE A 274 -7.98 -0.76 -3.26
CA PHE A 274 -8.33 0.64 -3.44
C PHE A 274 -8.20 1.35 -2.10
N MET A 275 -7.55 2.51 -2.08
CA MET A 275 -7.35 3.26 -0.86
C MET A 275 -7.47 4.75 -1.09
N LEU A 276 -8.19 5.42 -0.21
CA LEU A 276 -8.24 6.87 -0.19
C LEU A 276 -7.03 7.35 0.57
N THR A 277 -6.34 8.32 0.00
CA THR A 277 -5.26 8.99 0.70
C THR A 277 -5.12 10.44 0.28
N ARG A 278 -4.60 11.23 1.19
CA ARG A 278 -4.04 12.57 0.90
C ARG A 278 -2.61 12.69 1.43
N SER A 279 -2.00 11.58 1.85
CA SER A 279 -0.71 11.61 2.52
C SER A 279 0.39 11.42 1.50
N SER A 280 1.34 12.34 1.46
CA SER A 280 2.59 12.15 0.72
C SER A 280 3.44 11.01 1.28
N SER A 281 3.18 10.56 2.51
CA SER A 281 3.89 9.42 3.12
C SER A 281 3.27 8.06 2.74
N ILE A 282 2.07 8.07 2.15
CA ILE A 282 1.42 6.88 1.56
C ILE A 282 1.58 6.88 0.04
N LEU A 283 1.41 8.03 -0.61
CA LEU A 283 1.61 8.18 -2.04
C LEU A 283 2.71 9.21 -2.27
N ASP A 284 3.93 8.74 -2.50
CA ASP A 284 5.02 9.57 -3.04
C ASP A 284 5.14 9.30 -4.54
N PRO A 285 4.79 10.27 -5.41
CA PRO A 285 4.91 10.14 -6.86
C PRO A 285 6.33 9.82 -7.35
N ALA A 286 7.36 10.20 -6.59
CA ALA A 286 8.75 9.91 -6.94
C ALA A 286 9.14 8.45 -6.73
N GLU A 287 8.40 7.73 -5.87
CA GLU A 287 8.62 6.32 -5.53
C GLU A 287 7.56 5.39 -6.13
N ALA A 288 6.61 5.93 -6.89
CA ALA A 288 5.51 5.15 -7.44
C ALA A 288 5.99 4.12 -8.48
N THR A 289 5.48 2.91 -8.36
CA THR A 289 5.78 1.81 -9.28
C THR A 289 4.79 1.76 -10.45
N PRO A 290 5.09 1.03 -11.54
CA PRO A 290 4.12 0.79 -12.62
C PRO A 290 2.85 0.03 -12.17
N ASP A 291 2.86 -0.56 -10.98
CA ASP A 291 1.76 -1.35 -10.40
C ASP A 291 0.86 -0.51 -9.48
N GLU A 292 0.99 0.81 -9.59
CA GLU A 292 0.21 1.81 -8.89
C GLU A 292 -0.60 2.64 -9.88
N ALA A 293 -1.86 2.91 -9.56
CA ALA A 293 -2.72 3.80 -10.34
C ALA A 293 -3.45 4.78 -9.43
N VAL A 294 -3.81 5.94 -9.97
CA VAL A 294 -4.56 6.96 -9.25
C VAL A 294 -5.88 7.24 -9.95
N ILE A 295 -6.95 7.32 -9.17
CA ILE A 295 -8.22 7.93 -9.56
C ILE A 295 -8.28 9.30 -8.89
N PHE A 296 -8.27 10.37 -9.68
CA PHE A 296 -8.35 11.73 -9.18
C PHE A 296 -9.79 12.23 -9.19
N CYS A 297 -10.22 12.82 -8.08
CA CYS A 297 -11.52 13.48 -7.93
C CYS A 297 -11.32 15.01 -7.87
N PRO A 298 -11.62 15.76 -8.95
CA PRO A 298 -11.43 17.21 -9.02
C PRO A 298 -12.25 18.05 -8.02
N ALA A 299 -11.76 19.26 -7.72
CA ALA A 299 -12.44 20.23 -6.84
C ALA A 299 -13.74 20.78 -7.44
N ASN A 300 -13.77 20.95 -8.76
CA ASN A 300 -14.89 21.51 -9.52
C ASN A 300 -16.01 20.48 -9.79
N HIS A 301 -15.96 19.32 -9.13
CA HIS A 301 -16.91 18.22 -9.30
C HIS A 301 -17.05 17.72 -10.75
N ALA A 302 -16.03 17.93 -11.58
CA ALA A 302 -15.89 17.17 -12.82
C ALA A 302 -15.75 15.66 -12.50
N PRO A 303 -16.15 14.77 -13.43
CA PRO A 303 -16.05 13.32 -13.22
C PRO A 303 -14.65 12.88 -12.78
N PRO A 304 -14.55 11.90 -11.87
CA PRO A 304 -13.26 11.32 -11.53
C PRO A 304 -12.63 10.65 -12.75
N PHE A 305 -11.31 10.71 -12.85
CA PHE A 305 -10.58 10.12 -13.97
C PHE A 305 -9.26 9.50 -13.53
N MET A 306 -8.74 8.58 -14.35
CA MET A 306 -7.47 7.90 -14.10
C MET A 306 -6.30 8.85 -14.36
N VAL A 307 -5.36 8.94 -13.42
CA VAL A 307 -4.12 9.71 -13.52
C VAL A 307 -2.94 8.75 -13.55
N ARG A 308 -2.06 8.92 -14.52
CA ARG A 308 -0.75 8.27 -14.53
C ARG A 308 0.18 8.99 -13.56
N ILE A 309 0.88 8.24 -12.72
CA ILE A 309 1.85 8.79 -11.76
C ILE A 309 3.17 9.05 -12.50
N THR A 310 3.14 9.99 -13.42
CA THR A 310 4.32 10.39 -14.21
C THR A 310 4.27 11.91 -14.42
N PRO A 311 5.36 12.64 -14.12
CA PRO A 311 5.42 14.07 -14.36
C PRO A 311 5.00 14.44 -15.78
N GLY A 312 4.14 15.46 -15.91
CA GLY A 312 3.59 15.92 -17.18
C GLY A 312 2.36 15.15 -17.70
N ALA A 313 1.94 14.08 -17.01
CA ALA A 313 0.68 13.42 -17.34
C ALA A 313 -0.55 14.30 -16.99
N PRO A 314 -1.66 14.22 -17.74
CA PRO A 314 -2.88 14.94 -17.41
C PRO A 314 -3.37 14.65 -15.99
N GLY A 315 -3.61 15.70 -15.20
CA GLY A 315 -4.06 15.59 -13.81
C GLY A 315 -2.96 15.30 -12.78
N TYR A 316 -1.70 15.08 -13.20
CA TYR A 316 -0.58 14.83 -12.30
C TYR A 316 -0.39 15.96 -11.29
N ASP A 317 -0.26 17.21 -11.75
CA ASP A 317 0.00 18.35 -10.84
C ASP A 317 -1.15 18.58 -9.86
N ALA A 318 -2.40 18.42 -10.32
CA ALA A 318 -3.59 18.56 -9.49
C ALA A 318 -3.72 17.44 -8.44
N MET A 319 -3.30 16.22 -8.80
CA MET A 319 -3.17 15.11 -7.85
C MET A 319 -2.09 15.43 -6.81
N VAL A 320 -0.89 15.82 -7.24
CA VAL A 320 0.24 16.12 -6.34
C VAL A 320 -0.13 17.24 -5.37
N SER A 321 -0.84 18.28 -5.82
CA SER A 321 -1.26 19.39 -4.95
C SER A 321 -2.25 18.97 -3.86
N CYS A 322 -2.88 17.79 -3.97
CA CYS A 322 -3.77 17.24 -2.96
C CYS A 322 -3.05 16.39 -1.90
N LEU A 323 -1.77 16.09 -2.11
CA LEU A 323 -0.95 15.32 -1.20
C LEU A 323 -0.21 16.27 -0.26
N GLY A 324 -0.21 15.95 1.02
CA GLY A 324 0.49 16.73 2.04
C GLY A 324 1.13 15.82 3.08
N SER A 325 2.22 16.31 3.68
CA SER A 325 2.85 15.65 4.82
C SER A 325 1.84 15.47 5.96
N PRO A 326 2.01 14.45 6.82
CA PRO A 326 1.14 14.22 7.97
C PRO A 326 0.95 15.48 8.85
N ASP A 327 1.99 16.29 9.06
CA ASP A 327 1.91 17.55 9.83
C ASP A 327 1.02 18.62 9.18
N VAL A 328 1.21 18.86 7.88
CA VAL A 328 0.36 19.79 7.10
C VAL A 328 -1.10 19.35 7.18
N ARG A 329 -1.34 18.05 7.17
CA ARG A 329 -2.69 17.49 7.22
C ARG A 329 -3.35 17.59 8.58
N ALA A 330 -2.63 17.30 9.66
CA ALA A 330 -3.14 17.47 11.02
C ALA A 330 -3.65 18.91 11.26
N ARG A 331 -3.05 19.90 10.60
CA ARG A 331 -3.50 21.32 10.64
C ARG A 331 -4.78 21.59 9.85
N THR A 332 -5.12 20.74 8.88
CA THR A 332 -6.34 20.85 8.05
C THR A 332 -7.44 19.86 8.46
N GLU A 333 -7.14 18.97 9.40
CA GLU A 333 -8.06 17.98 9.95
C GLU A 333 -9.13 18.72 10.77
N GLY A 334 -10.41 18.55 10.41
CA GLY A 334 -11.52 19.29 11.02
C GLY A 334 -12.00 20.54 10.25
N MET A 335 -11.34 20.95 9.16
CA MET A 335 -11.95 21.91 8.22
C MET A 335 -13.13 21.25 7.49
N ILE A 336 -14.34 21.43 8.01
CA ILE A 336 -15.56 21.01 7.33
C ILE A 336 -15.72 21.91 6.10
N ALA A 337 -15.64 21.32 4.90
CA ALA A 337 -16.13 22.00 3.71
C ALA A 337 -17.62 22.33 3.94
N MET A 338 -17.95 23.62 4.07
CA MET A 338 -19.32 24.10 4.25
C MET A 338 -20.20 23.50 3.14
N MET A 339 -21.06 22.56 3.51
CA MET A 339 -22.09 22.02 2.64
C MET A 339 -23.18 23.08 2.46
N PRO A 340 -23.52 23.51 1.23
CA PRO A 340 -24.80 24.14 1.01
C PRO A 340 -25.88 23.09 1.31
N ARG A 341 -26.68 23.32 2.36
CA ARG A 341 -27.93 22.56 2.57
C ARG A 341 -28.81 22.88 1.37
N GLN A 342 -29.12 21.88 0.55
CA GLN A 342 -30.18 22.06 -0.43
C GLN A 342 -31.54 21.91 0.27
N GLU A 343 -32.31 22.99 0.19
CA GLU A 343 -33.76 22.97 0.30
C GLU A 343 -34.31 21.94 -0.68
N LYS A 344 -35.16 21.05 -0.17
CA LYS A 344 -35.91 20.11 -0.99
C LYS A 344 -36.83 20.92 -1.92
N ALA A 345 -36.66 20.76 -3.23
CA ALA A 345 -37.70 21.07 -4.20
C ALA A 345 -38.35 19.76 -4.65
#